data_AF-A0A9D6VJ38-F1
#
_entry.id   AF-A0A9D6VJ38-F1
#
_cell.length_a   1.000
_cell.length_b   1.000
_cell.length_c   1.000
_cell.angle_alpha   90.00
_cell.angle_beta   90.00
_cell.angle_gamma   90.00
#
_symmetry.space_group_name_H-M   'P 1'
#
loop_
_entity.id
_entity.type
_entity.pdbx_description
1 polymer ?
#
loop_
_entity_poly.entity_id
_entity_poly.type
_entity_poly.pdbx_seq_one_letter_code
_entity_poly.pdbx_strand_id
1 'polypeptide(L)'
;MSTEKELGDMLKDITNSSYDIAQLREDIIDKIEGRSEPTSLLSKIRKIAGREPLSYPRFVPLFMRFWDSIDRALKEKKQEG
;
A
#
# COMPACT_ATOMS: atom_id res chain seq x y z
N MET A 1 -0.17 8.97 16.16
CA MET A 1 -0.60 7.74 15.44
C MET A 1 0.26 7.64 14.18
N SER A 2 0.89 6.50 13.88
CA SER A 2 1.73 6.37 12.69
C SER A 2 0.89 6.11 11.43
N THR A 3 1.32 6.62 10.27
CA THR A 3 0.70 6.37 8.94
C THR A 3 0.44 4.88 8.71
N GLU A 4 1.39 4.03 9.10
CA GLU A 4 1.32 2.57 8.96
C GLU A 4 0.16 1.95 9.75
N LYS A 5 -0.06 2.41 10.99
CA LYS A 5 -1.15 1.91 11.83
C LYS A 5 -2.52 2.31 11.27
N GLU A 6 -2.69 3.59 10.93
CA GLU A 6 -3.96 4.09 10.40
C GLU A 6 -4.31 3.42 9.07
N LEU A 7 -3.34 3.31 8.15
CA LEU A 7 -3.53 2.62 6.89
C LEU A 7 -3.83 1.13 7.10
N GLY A 8 -3.13 0.47 8.04
CA GLY A 8 -3.35 -0.93 8.38
C GLY A 8 -4.76 -1.20 8.94
N ASP A 9 -5.26 -0.33 9.82
CA ASP A 9 -6.61 -0.43 10.36
C ASP A 9 -7.65 -0.28 9.25
N MET A 10 -7.46 0.68 8.33
CA MET A 10 -8.34 0.88 7.17
C MET A 10 -8.32 -0.30 6.20
N LEU A 11 -7.14 -0.88 5.93
CA LEU A 11 -7.02 -2.06 5.07
C LEU A 11 -7.78 -3.25 5.65
N LYS A 12 -7.67 -3.48 6.97
CA LYS A 12 -8.41 -4.56 7.63
C LYS A 12 -9.91 -4.36 7.54
N ASP A 13 -10.38 -3.13 7.71
CA ASP A 13 -11.81 -2.82 7.61
C ASP A 13 -12.32 -3.05 6.17
N ILE A 14 -11.65 -2.45 5.20
CA ILE A 14 -11.98 -2.53 3.78
C ILE A 14 -11.94 -3.97 3.24
N THR A 15 -11.00 -4.78 3.72
CA THR A 15 -10.76 -6.13 3.20
C THR A 15 -11.28 -7.23 4.10
N ASN A 16 -12.02 -6.89 5.17
CA ASN A 16 -12.43 -7.84 6.21
C ASN A 16 -11.24 -8.68 6.72
N SER A 17 -10.11 -8.02 6.99
CA SER A 17 -8.84 -8.60 7.46
C SER A 17 -8.13 -9.57 6.50
N SER A 18 -8.57 -9.67 5.25
CA SER A 18 -7.91 -10.53 4.24
C SER A 18 -6.63 -9.92 3.65
N TYR A 19 -6.42 -8.61 3.86
CA TYR A 19 -5.25 -7.89 3.38
C TYR A 19 -4.71 -6.91 4.42
N ASP A 20 -3.42 -6.97 4.72
CA ASP A 20 -2.78 -6.16 5.77
C ASP A 20 -1.61 -5.31 5.28
N ILE A 21 -1.00 -4.57 6.22
CA ILE A 21 0.07 -3.63 5.93
C ILE A 21 1.39 -4.32 5.54
N ALA A 22 1.63 -5.55 6.01
CA ALA A 22 2.82 -6.31 5.66
C ALA A 22 2.73 -6.78 4.20
N GLN A 23 1.56 -7.30 3.81
CA GLN A 23 1.27 -7.66 2.42
C GLN A 23 1.30 -6.43 1.50
N LEU A 24 0.80 -5.28 1.96
CA LEU A 24 0.92 -4.03 1.22
C LEU A 24 2.38 -3.64 0.97
N ARG A 25 3.23 -3.74 2.00
CA ARG A 25 4.66 -3.44 1.87
C ARG A 25 5.33 -4.34 0.83
N GLU A 26 5.12 -5.65 0.91
CA GLU A 26 5.68 -6.62 -0.05
C GLU A 26 5.26 -6.29 -1.49
N ASP A 27 3.95 -6.08 -1.71
CA ASP A 27 3.39 -5.72 -3.00
C ASP A 27 4.00 -4.42 -3.58
N ILE A 28 4.24 -3.41 -2.73
CA ILE A 28 4.89 -2.15 -3.14
C ILE A 28 6.35 -2.38 -3.53
N ILE A 29 7.10 -3.15 -2.73
CA ILE A 29 8.50 -3.48 -3.00
C ILE A 29 8.61 -4.22 -4.33
N ASP A 30 7.81 -5.27 -4.53
CA ASP A 30 7.80 -6.03 -5.78
C ASP A 30 7.45 -5.16 -6.99
N LYS A 31 6.55 -4.18 -6.81
CA LYS A 31 6.21 -3.24 -7.87
C LYS A 31 7.37 -2.31 -8.22
N ILE A 32 8.07 -1.78 -7.22
CA ILE A 32 9.22 -0.88 -7.41
C ILE A 32 10.41 -1.65 -8.03
N GLU A 33 10.61 -2.90 -7.64
CA GLU A 33 11.69 -3.74 -8.18
C GLU A 33 11.36 -4.38 -9.54
N GLY A 34 10.15 -4.16 -10.07
CA GLY A 34 9.73 -4.71 -11.36
C GLY A 34 9.41 -6.21 -11.33
N ARG A 35 9.24 -6.78 -10.13
CA ARG A 35 8.87 -8.20 -9.90
C ARG A 35 7.36 -8.43 -9.83
N SER A 36 6.55 -7.37 -9.78
CA SER A 36 5.10 -7.49 -9.62
C SER A 36 4.42 -8.09 -10.85
N GLU A 37 3.50 -9.04 -10.65
CA GLU A 37 2.48 -9.32 -11.65
C GLU A 37 1.50 -8.13 -11.77
N PRO A 38 0.92 -7.85 -12.96
CA PRO A 38 0.01 -6.71 -13.18
C PRO A 38 -1.23 -6.66 -12.28
N THR A 39 -1.53 -7.74 -11.58
CA THR A 39 -2.80 -8.04 -10.93
C THR A 39 -2.77 -7.94 -9.39
N SER A 40 -1.62 -7.81 -8.73
CA SER A 40 -1.59 -8.00 -7.27
C SER A 40 -2.08 -6.79 -6.48
N LEU A 41 -1.46 -5.62 -6.66
CA LEU A 41 -1.67 -4.46 -5.79
C LEU A 41 -2.75 -3.51 -6.33
N LEU A 42 -2.55 -3.05 -7.57
CA LEU A 42 -3.40 -2.04 -8.19
C LEU A 42 -4.79 -2.59 -8.51
N SER A 43 -4.92 -3.89 -8.85
CA SER A 43 -6.23 -4.48 -9.07
C SER A 43 -7.02 -4.66 -7.77
N LYS A 44 -6.37 -4.97 -6.64
CA LYS A 44 -7.02 -5.03 -5.33
C LYS A 44 -7.46 -3.63 -4.89
N ILE A 45 -6.57 -2.64 -4.94
CA ILE A 45 -6.88 -1.24 -4.59
C ILE A 45 -7.95 -0.64 -5.51
N ARG A 46 -7.90 -0.91 -6.82
CA ARG A 46 -8.91 -0.41 -7.79
C ARG A 46 -10.27 -1.07 -7.58
N LYS A 47 -10.32 -2.38 -7.27
CA LYS A 47 -11.59 -3.06 -6.91
C LYS A 47 -12.20 -2.46 -5.64
N ILE A 48 -11.36 -2.07 -4.69
CA ILE A 48 -11.72 -1.42 -3.42
C ILE A 48 -12.27 0.00 -3.67
N ALA A 49 -11.49 0.86 -4.32
CA ALA A 49 -11.86 2.25 -4.56
C ALA A 49 -13.05 2.41 -5.53
N GLY A 50 -13.24 1.46 -6.44
CA GLY A 50 -14.33 1.45 -7.42
C GLY A 50 -15.67 0.91 -6.89
N ARG A 51 -15.69 0.19 -5.76
CA ARG A 51 -16.92 -0.34 -5.16
C ARG A 51 -17.48 0.55 -4.05
N GLU A 52 -16.62 1.23 -3.29
CA GLU A 52 -17.04 2.18 -2.27
C GLU A 52 -16.11 3.41 -2.23
N PRO A 53 -16.26 4.36 -3.16
CA PRO A 53 -15.42 5.56 -3.20
C PRO A 53 -15.55 6.47 -1.97
N LEU A 54 -16.47 6.19 -1.03
CA LEU A 54 -16.91 7.13 0.02
C LEU A 54 -16.55 6.74 1.46
N SER A 55 -16.20 5.48 1.75
CA SER A 55 -16.04 5.02 3.15
C SER A 55 -14.72 5.52 3.79
N TYR A 56 -13.70 5.83 2.99
CA TYR A 56 -12.34 6.13 3.49
C TYR A 56 -11.62 7.24 2.70
N PRO A 57 -12.04 8.51 2.81
CA PRO A 57 -11.45 9.63 2.07
C PRO A 57 -9.95 9.84 2.37
N ARG A 58 -9.46 9.36 3.52
CA ARG A 58 -8.02 9.43 3.90
C ARG A 58 -7.18 8.27 3.36
N PHE A 59 -7.79 7.25 2.75
CA PHE A 59 -7.07 6.04 2.33
C PHE A 59 -6.00 6.36 1.30
N VAL A 60 -6.37 7.06 0.22
CA VAL A 60 -5.46 7.39 -0.88
C VAL A 60 -4.28 8.25 -0.41
N PRO A 61 -4.48 9.35 0.34
CA PRO A 61 -3.36 10.10 0.91
C PRO A 61 -2.40 9.26 1.79
N LEU A 62 -2.94 8.38 2.65
CA LEU A 62 -2.12 7.54 3.52
C LEU A 62 -1.36 6.48 2.73
N PHE A 63 -2.00 5.85 1.74
CA PHE A 63 -1.38 4.91 0.83
C PHE A 63 -0.21 5.55 0.08
N MET A 64 -0.39 6.74 -0.50
CA MET A 64 0.68 7.43 -1.22
C MET A 64 1.85 7.80 -0.29
N ARG A 65 1.57 8.30 0.92
CA ARG A 65 2.63 8.58 1.91
C ARG A 65 3.41 7.33 2.31
N PHE A 66 2.72 6.20 2.47
CA PHE A 66 3.35 4.92 2.79
C PHE A 66 4.22 4.42 1.63
N TRP A 67 3.73 4.55 0.40
CA TRP A 67 4.48 4.25 -0.81
C TRP A 67 5.77 5.05 -0.89
N ASP A 68 5.69 6.38 -0.77
CA ASP A 68 6.85 7.27 -0.85
C ASP A 68 7.91 6.94 0.20
N SER A 69 7.48 6.53 1.40
CA SER A 69 8.38 6.09 2.47
C SER A 69 9.16 4.83 2.10
N ILE A 70 8.51 3.86 1.44
CA ILE A 70 9.16 2.62 0.99
C ILE A 70 10.13 2.91 -0.15
N ASP A 71 9.69 3.68 -1.16
CA ASP A 71 10.52 4.06 -2.31
C ASP A 71 11.79 4.80 -1.86
N ARG A 72 11.67 5.74 -0.91
CA ARG A 72 12.83 6.44 -0.34
C ARG A 72 13.79 5.48 0.36
N ALA A 73 13.29 4.60 1.23
CA ALA A 73 14.14 3.64 1.96
C ALA A 73 14.87 2.67 1.02
N LEU A 74 14.22 2.24 -0.07
CA LEU A 74 14.87 1.40 -1.09
C LEU A 74 15.96 2.15 -1.86
N LYS A 75 15.74 3.43 -2.18
CA LYS A 75 16.72 4.28 -2.87
C LYS A 75 17.94 4.58 -2.00
N GLU A 76 17.75 4.80 -0.70
CA GLU A 76 18.85 5.01 0.26
C GLU A 76 19.74 3.77 0.35
N LYS A 77 19.16 2.58 0.49
CA LYS A 77 19.92 1.30 0.50
C LYS A 77 20.74 1.05 -0.76
N LYS A 78 20.28 1.52 -1.93
CA LYS A 78 20.99 1.36 -3.21
C LYS A 78 22.18 2.31 -3.37
N GLN A 79 22.28 3.36 -2.56
CA GLN A 79 23.40 4.31 -2.60
C GLN A 79 24.51 3.94 -1.61
N GLU A 80 24.22 3.06 -0.65
CA GLU A 80 25.17 2.58 0.36
C GLU A 80 25.95 1.32 -0.06
N GLY A 81 25.61 0.69 -1.20
CA GLY A 81 26.25 -0.50 -1.73
C GLY A 81 26.82 -0.29 -3.13
#